data_AF-A0A939NUR9-F1
#
_entry.id   AF-A0A939NUR9-F1
#
_cell.length_a   1.000
_cell.length_b   1.000
_cell.length_c   1.000
_cell.angle_alpha   90.00
_cell.angle_beta   90.00
_cell.angle_gamma   90.00
#
_symmetry.space_group_name_H-M   'P 1'
#
loop_
_entity.id
_entity.type
_entity.pdbx_description
1 polymer ?
#
loop_
_entity_poly.entity_id
_entity_poly.type
_entity_poly.pdbx_seq_one_letter_code
_entity_poly.pdbx_strand_id
1 'polypeptide(L)'
;MSDFEKQTMLRQVRSIPSRYQSLALEGMIHFLDGKNRLGTESLERSLELCPSDDVTWTNYAAILNQKGLYTQAEGLFQRLFYNACPECLNKHCYLGPLGDMEMMTKALTMIEKYDCEITFGESALNTFKNMKNFDEKLRQDIKNAASVVRNIAEEFGLVCTRSHVEDDGFGELAFTCDLRR
;
A
#
# COMPACT_ATOMS: atom_id res chain seq x y z
N MET A 1 2.43 13.41 21.12
CA MET A 1 3.30 12.53 21.93
C MET A 1 4.58 13.28 22.24
N SER A 2 4.92 13.38 23.52
CA SER A 2 6.17 13.99 23.99
C SER A 2 7.38 13.14 23.64
N ASP A 3 8.57 13.74 23.58
CA ASP A 3 9.80 13.00 23.30
C ASP A 3 10.14 12.00 24.41
N PHE A 4 9.73 12.29 25.65
CA PHE A 4 9.88 11.37 26.78
C PHE A 4 9.06 10.10 26.59
N GLU A 5 7.80 10.22 26.16
CA GLU A 5 6.93 9.07 25.87
C GLU A 5 7.53 8.21 24.74
N LYS A 6 8.00 8.83 23.65
CA LYS A 6 8.63 8.11 22.53
C LYS A 6 9.85 7.32 22.96
N GLN A 7 10.74 7.93 23.74
CA GLN A 7 11.96 7.25 24.23
C GLN A 7 11.62 6.10 25.18
N THR A 8 10.58 6.25 26.00
CA THR A 8 10.09 5.20 26.88
C THR A 8 9.54 4.03 26.09
N MET A 9 8.71 4.30 25.07
CA MET A 9 8.17 3.27 24.17
C MET A 9 9.29 2.52 23.43
N LEU A 10 10.29 3.23 22.89
CA LEU A 10 11.43 2.58 22.21
C LEU A 10 12.20 1.65 23.15
N ARG A 11 12.40 2.03 24.41
CA ARG A 11 13.06 1.15 25.40
C ARG A 11 12.23 -0.10 25.68
N GLN A 12 10.91 0.05 25.84
CA GLN A 12 10.00 -1.07 26.08
C GLN A 12 9.98 -2.04 24.89
N VAL A 13 9.83 -1.51 23.67
CA VAL A 13 9.82 -2.33 22.46
C VAL A 13 11.14 -3.10 22.29
N ARG A 14 12.29 -2.47 22.56
CA ARG A 14 13.61 -3.13 22.49
C ARG A 14 13.81 -4.25 23.51
N SER A 15 12.97 -4.30 24.56
CA SER A 15 13.01 -5.39 25.54
C SER A 15 12.18 -6.61 25.12
N ILE A 16 11.41 -6.52 24.03
CA ILE A 16 10.65 -7.65 23.48
C ILE A 16 11.64 -8.72 23.01
N PRO A 17 11.54 -9.99 23.49
CA PRO A 17 12.49 -11.04 23.13
C PRO A 17 12.51 -11.39 21.64
N SER A 18 11.35 -11.28 20.98
CA SER A 18 11.24 -11.52 19.54
C SER A 18 11.82 -10.35 18.75
N ARG A 19 12.99 -10.55 18.13
CA ARG A 19 13.71 -9.47 17.47
C ARG A 19 12.97 -8.87 16.28
N TYR A 20 12.30 -9.69 15.47
CA TYR A 20 11.54 -9.18 14.32
C TYR A 20 10.35 -8.33 14.80
N GLN A 21 9.59 -8.78 15.81
CA GLN A 21 8.48 -8.01 16.39
C GLN A 21 8.95 -6.70 17.03
N SER A 22 10.08 -6.74 17.75
CA SER A 22 10.74 -5.53 18.28
C SER A 22 11.07 -4.56 17.15
N LEU A 23 11.69 -5.03 16.07
CA LEU A 23 12.05 -4.19 14.92
C LEU A 23 10.81 -3.60 14.23
N ALA A 24 9.76 -4.39 14.04
CA ALA A 24 8.52 -3.92 13.43
C ALA A 24 7.92 -2.75 14.21
N LEU A 25 7.82 -2.88 15.53
CA LEU A 25 7.29 -1.86 16.41
C LEU A 25 8.23 -0.63 16.51
N GLU A 26 9.56 -0.83 16.53
CA GLU A 26 10.53 0.28 16.46
C GLU A 26 10.30 1.11 15.17
N GLY A 27 10.07 0.42 14.03
CA GLY A 27 9.82 1.06 12.75
C GLY A 27 8.54 1.89 12.76
N MET A 28 7.44 1.36 13.31
CA MET A 28 6.18 2.10 13.46
C MET A 28 6.37 3.37 14.33
N ILE A 29 7.08 3.27 15.45
CA ILE A 29 7.37 4.42 16.31
C ILE A 29 8.19 5.47 15.56
N HIS A 30 9.19 5.07 14.78
CA HIS A 30 9.99 6.01 13.98
C HIS A 30 9.16 6.72 12.91
N PHE A 31 8.21 6.05 12.26
CA PHE A 31 7.28 6.69 11.33
C PHE A 31 6.34 7.68 12.01
N LEU A 32 5.84 7.36 13.20
CA LEU A 32 5.04 8.29 14.01
C LEU A 32 5.84 9.54 14.42
N ASP A 33 7.17 9.39 14.57
CA ASP A 33 8.10 10.48 14.87
C ASP A 33 8.59 11.25 13.62
N GLY A 34 8.06 10.93 12.43
CA GLY A 34 8.49 11.55 11.17
C GLY A 34 9.87 11.10 10.68
N LYS A 35 10.52 10.17 11.37
CA LYS A 35 11.83 9.61 11.01
C LYS A 35 11.66 8.47 10.01
N ASN A 36 11.09 8.79 8.85
CA ASN A 36 10.69 7.83 7.82
C ASN A 36 11.83 6.86 7.45
N ARG A 37 13.06 7.36 7.27
CA ARG A 37 14.23 6.51 6.96
C ARG A 37 14.48 5.43 8.02
N LEU A 38 14.46 5.80 9.30
CA LEU A 38 14.64 4.83 10.39
C LEU A 38 13.44 3.88 10.50
N GLY A 39 12.24 4.38 10.21
CA GLY A 39 11.02 3.58 10.14
C GLY A 39 11.14 2.47 9.10
N THR A 40 11.51 2.85 7.87
CA THR A 40 11.79 1.95 6.74
C THR A 40 12.86 0.94 7.11
N GLU A 41 14.03 1.37 7.59
CA GLU A 41 15.14 0.46 7.95
C GLU A 41 14.73 -0.59 8.98
N SER A 42 13.96 -0.21 9.99
CA SER A 42 13.50 -1.14 11.03
C SER A 42 12.46 -2.14 10.50
N LEU A 43 11.49 -1.70 9.70
CA LEU A 43 10.48 -2.59 9.11
C LEU A 43 11.10 -3.55 8.07
N GLU A 44 12.02 -3.06 7.24
CA GLU A 44 12.76 -3.89 6.29
C GLU A 44 13.55 -4.99 7.01
N ARG A 45 14.30 -4.64 8.06
CA ARG A 45 15.03 -5.64 8.86
C ARG A 45 14.11 -6.61 9.59
N SER A 46 12.90 -6.19 9.98
CA SER A 46 11.90 -7.09 10.53
C SER A 46 11.50 -8.14 9.47
N LEU A 47 11.17 -7.71 8.26
CA LEU A 47 10.77 -8.57 7.15
C LEU A 47 11.92 -9.45 6.63
N GLU A 48 13.17 -9.01 6.72
CA GLU A 48 14.34 -9.86 6.46
C GLU A 48 14.43 -11.04 7.46
N LEU A 49 14.09 -10.80 8.74
CA LEU A 49 14.10 -11.83 9.77
C LEU A 49 12.85 -12.74 9.72
N CYS A 50 11.69 -12.18 9.36
CA CYS A 50 10.45 -12.94 9.23
C CYS A 50 9.69 -12.50 7.96
N PRO A 51 10.03 -13.06 6.78
CA PRO A 51 9.39 -12.70 5.52
C PRO A 51 7.90 -13.07 5.44
N SER A 52 7.45 -14.00 6.29
CA SER A 52 6.06 -14.47 6.35
C SER A 52 5.18 -13.69 7.32
N ASP A 53 5.70 -12.67 8.02
CA ASP A 53 4.92 -11.92 9.01
C ASP A 53 3.93 -10.96 8.33
N ASP A 54 2.68 -11.40 8.19
CA ASP A 54 1.62 -10.67 7.52
C ASP A 54 1.31 -9.33 8.18
N VAL A 55 1.43 -9.26 9.50
CA VAL A 55 1.21 -8.05 10.29
C VAL A 55 2.24 -6.96 9.95
N THR A 56 3.53 -7.30 9.86
CA THR A 56 4.57 -6.32 9.49
C THR A 56 4.38 -5.82 8.06
N TRP A 57 4.14 -6.71 7.09
CA TRP A 57 3.82 -6.31 5.73
C TRP A 57 2.63 -5.35 5.70
N THR A 58 1.59 -5.67 6.48
CA THR A 58 0.35 -4.91 6.49
C THR A 58 0.54 -3.51 7.03
N ASN A 59 1.17 -3.41 8.19
CA ASN A 59 1.41 -2.12 8.82
C ASN A 59 2.37 -1.27 8.00
N TYR A 60 3.40 -1.87 7.39
CA TYR A 60 4.35 -1.12 6.60
C TYR A 60 3.69 -0.51 5.36
N ALA A 61 2.93 -1.30 4.60
CA ALA A 61 2.19 -0.81 3.45
C ALA A 61 1.16 0.27 3.83
N ALA A 62 0.42 0.08 4.92
CA ALA A 62 -0.52 1.09 5.41
C ALA A 62 0.17 2.42 5.77
N ILE A 63 1.32 2.36 6.45
CA ILE A 63 2.10 3.54 6.84
C ILE A 63 2.62 4.29 5.61
N LEU A 64 3.14 3.59 4.60
CA LEU A 64 3.64 4.21 3.38
C LEU A 64 2.52 4.97 2.65
N ASN A 65 1.34 4.35 2.53
CA ASN A 65 0.17 4.99 1.91
C ASN A 65 -0.31 6.22 2.70
N GLN A 66 -0.43 6.10 4.03
CA GLN A 66 -0.83 7.21 4.89
C GLN A 66 0.16 8.38 4.89
N LYS A 67 1.40 8.14 4.48
CA LYS A 67 2.44 9.17 4.35
C LYS A 67 2.62 9.68 2.92
N GLY A 68 1.85 9.18 1.96
CA GLY A 68 1.98 9.54 0.55
C GLY A 68 3.31 9.08 -0.07
N LEU A 69 3.98 8.08 0.52
CA LEU A 69 5.25 7.53 0.03
C LEU A 69 4.96 6.46 -1.05
N TYR A 70 4.34 6.88 -2.15
CA TYR A 70 3.80 5.97 -3.16
C TYR A 70 4.86 5.13 -3.86
N THR A 71 6.02 5.71 -4.17
CA THR A 71 7.12 4.99 -4.82
C THR A 71 7.61 3.82 -3.95
N GLN A 72 7.75 4.05 -2.64
CA GLN A 72 8.12 2.99 -1.70
C GLN A 72 7.00 1.94 -1.55
N ALA A 73 5.74 2.40 -1.49
CA ALA A 73 4.59 1.49 -1.41
C ALA A 73 4.53 0.56 -2.62
N GLU A 74 4.73 1.08 -3.83
CA GLU A 74 4.76 0.30 -5.07
C GLU A 74 5.87 -0.77 -5.04
N GLY A 75 7.09 -0.40 -4.64
CA GLY A 75 8.19 -1.36 -4.47
C GLY A 75 7.90 -2.44 -3.43
N LEU A 76 7.22 -2.07 -2.34
CA LEU A 76 6.78 -3.01 -1.30
C LEU A 76 5.74 -3.99 -1.85
N PHE A 77 4.79 -3.52 -2.66
CA PHE A 77 3.78 -4.37 -3.30
C PHE A 77 4.40 -5.35 -4.29
N GLN A 78 5.37 -4.92 -5.11
CA GLN A 78 6.11 -5.83 -5.99
C GLN A 78 6.70 -6.99 -5.20
N ARG A 79 7.34 -6.72 -4.05
CA ARG A 79 7.93 -7.74 -3.19
C ARG A 79 6.91 -8.66 -2.54
N LEU A 80 5.73 -8.18 -2.20
CA LEU A 80 4.64 -9.03 -1.68
C LEU A 80 4.22 -10.12 -2.68
N PHE A 81 4.21 -9.81 -3.98
CA PHE A 81 3.94 -10.81 -5.02
C PHE A 81 4.99 -11.94 -5.03
N TYR A 82 6.27 -11.59 -4.89
CA TYR A 82 7.36 -12.57 -4.90
C TYR A 82 7.40 -13.43 -3.63
N ASN A 83 7.01 -12.88 -2.47
CA ASN A 83 6.98 -13.60 -1.21
C ASN A 83 5.68 -14.40 -1.01
N ALA A 84 4.76 -14.37 -1.98
CA ALA A 84 3.51 -15.14 -1.99
C ALA A 84 2.79 -15.09 -0.63
N CYS A 85 2.45 -13.89 -0.15
CA CYS A 85 1.53 -13.70 0.97
C CYS A 85 0.16 -13.22 0.42
N PRO A 86 -0.77 -14.13 0.04
CA PRO A 86 -2.05 -13.76 -0.57
C PRO A 86 -2.96 -13.00 0.38
N GLU A 87 -2.94 -13.35 1.67
CA GLU A 87 -3.70 -12.67 2.72
C GLU A 87 -3.22 -11.22 2.91
N CYS A 88 -1.91 -11.00 2.80
CA CYS A 88 -1.36 -9.65 2.76
C CYS A 88 -1.87 -8.91 1.52
N LEU A 89 -1.77 -9.49 0.32
CA LEU A 89 -2.21 -8.82 -0.92
C LEU A 89 -3.67 -8.39 -0.87
N ASN A 90 -4.53 -9.24 -0.34
CA ASN A 90 -5.94 -8.95 -0.12
C ASN A 90 -6.18 -7.68 0.71
N LYS A 91 -5.44 -7.50 1.81
CA LYS A 91 -5.56 -6.30 2.67
C LYS A 91 -5.05 -5.02 1.98
N HIS A 92 -4.27 -5.13 0.90
CA HIS A 92 -3.61 -3.98 0.26
C HIS A 92 -4.04 -3.68 -1.19
N CYS A 93 -4.96 -4.47 -1.75
CA CYS A 93 -5.67 -4.10 -2.98
C CYS A 93 -6.44 -2.76 -2.87
N TYR A 94 -6.49 -2.12 -1.70
CA TYR A 94 -7.09 -0.79 -1.49
C TYR A 94 -6.42 0.36 -2.24
N LEU A 95 -5.25 0.17 -2.86
CA LEU A 95 -4.66 1.21 -3.71
C LEU A 95 -5.53 1.57 -4.93
N GLY A 96 -6.51 0.73 -5.28
CA GLY A 96 -7.53 1.09 -6.25
C GLY A 96 -6.94 1.73 -7.52
N PRO A 97 -7.55 2.80 -8.04
CA PRO A 97 -7.12 3.49 -9.26
C PRO A 97 -5.77 4.24 -9.22
N LEU A 98 -5.14 4.45 -8.05
CA LEU A 98 -3.74 4.85 -8.03
C LEU A 98 -2.79 3.63 -8.08
N GLY A 99 -3.29 2.42 -7.90
CA GLY A 99 -2.54 1.19 -8.09
C GLY A 99 -2.36 0.86 -9.58
N ASP A 100 -1.22 0.25 -9.91
CA ASP A 100 -1.00 -0.33 -11.22
C ASP A 100 -2.06 -1.42 -11.50
N MET A 101 -2.77 -1.31 -12.61
CA MET A 101 -3.77 -2.30 -13.05
C MET A 101 -3.19 -3.70 -13.17
N GLU A 102 -1.92 -3.79 -13.56
CA GLU A 102 -1.21 -5.05 -13.64
C GLU A 102 -1.05 -5.68 -12.25
N MET A 103 -0.73 -4.87 -11.24
CA MET A 103 -0.63 -5.33 -9.85
C MET A 103 -1.98 -5.75 -9.30
N MET A 104 -3.03 -4.97 -9.52
CA MET A 104 -4.38 -5.32 -9.07
C MET A 104 -4.87 -6.63 -9.72
N THR A 105 -4.59 -6.80 -11.01
CA THR A 105 -4.89 -8.04 -11.73
C THR A 105 -4.13 -9.22 -11.13
N LYS A 106 -2.82 -9.08 -10.92
CA LYS A 106 -1.98 -10.11 -10.29
C LYS A 106 -2.46 -10.46 -8.88
N ALA A 107 -2.85 -9.47 -8.09
CA ALA A 107 -3.32 -9.67 -6.72
C ALA A 107 -4.62 -10.45 -6.70
N LEU A 108 -5.57 -10.08 -7.56
CA LEU A 108 -6.84 -10.80 -7.69
C LEU A 108 -6.66 -12.22 -8.20
N THR A 109 -5.82 -12.44 -9.22
CA THR A 109 -5.51 -13.81 -9.68
C THR A 109 -4.89 -14.65 -8.57
N MET A 110 -4.04 -14.06 -7.71
CA MET A 110 -3.52 -14.77 -6.55
C MET A 110 -4.60 -15.03 -5.49
N ILE A 111 -5.43 -14.04 -5.16
CA ILE A 111 -6.54 -14.20 -4.21
C ILE A 111 -7.49 -15.32 -4.66
N GLU A 112 -7.88 -15.32 -5.94
CA GLU A 112 -8.70 -16.38 -6.55
C GLU A 112 -7.99 -17.74 -6.51
N LYS A 113 -6.69 -17.79 -6.85
CA LYS A 113 -5.90 -19.03 -6.86
C LYS A 113 -5.74 -19.65 -5.48
N TYR A 114 -5.60 -18.83 -4.43
CA TYR A 114 -5.35 -19.26 -3.06
C TYR A 114 -6.62 -19.26 -2.19
N ASP A 115 -7.80 -19.06 -2.79
CA ASP A 115 -9.10 -19.04 -2.11
C ASP A 115 -9.15 -18.11 -0.89
N CYS A 116 -8.55 -16.93 -1.02
CA CYS A 116 -8.55 -15.94 0.05
C CYS A 116 -9.85 -15.15 0.05
N GLU A 117 -10.42 -14.92 1.24
CA GLU A 117 -11.59 -14.05 1.40
C GLU A 117 -11.27 -12.64 0.90
N ILE A 118 -12.11 -12.02 0.07
CA ILE A 118 -11.90 -10.63 -0.37
C ILE A 118 -12.33 -9.67 0.74
N THR A 119 -11.38 -8.93 1.31
CA THR A 119 -11.63 -8.01 2.44
C THR A 119 -11.57 -6.52 2.05
N PHE A 120 -11.23 -6.23 0.79
CA PHE A 120 -11.24 -4.86 0.30
C PHE A 120 -12.61 -4.43 -0.22
N GLY A 121 -12.90 -3.13 -0.11
CA GLY A 121 -14.24 -2.58 -0.30
C GLY A 121 -14.82 -2.86 -1.69
N GLU A 122 -16.13 -3.12 -1.73
CA GLU A 122 -16.90 -3.45 -2.93
C GLU A 122 -16.65 -2.46 -4.09
N SER A 123 -16.43 -1.19 -3.77
CA SER A 123 -16.08 -0.15 -4.75
C SER A 123 -14.78 -0.44 -5.51
N ALA A 124 -13.70 -0.86 -4.84
CA ALA A 124 -12.42 -1.13 -5.50
C ALA A 124 -12.50 -2.38 -6.39
N LEU A 125 -13.23 -3.40 -5.93
CA LEU A 125 -13.53 -4.59 -6.72
C LEU A 125 -14.36 -4.26 -7.96
N ASN A 126 -15.36 -3.37 -7.82
CA ASN A 126 -16.22 -2.97 -8.91
C ASN A 126 -15.47 -2.13 -9.96
N THR A 127 -14.66 -1.15 -9.53
CA THR A 127 -13.79 -0.38 -10.43
C THR A 127 -12.88 -1.30 -11.23
N PHE A 128 -12.29 -2.32 -10.59
CA PHE A 128 -11.47 -3.31 -11.29
C PHE A 128 -12.26 -4.15 -12.31
N LYS A 129 -13.44 -4.68 -11.92
CA LYS A 129 -14.29 -5.46 -12.83
C LYS A 129 -14.68 -4.65 -14.06
N ASN A 130 -14.98 -3.36 -13.90
CA ASN A 130 -15.26 -2.46 -15.01
C ASN A 130 -14.02 -2.27 -15.89
N MET A 131 -12.84 -2.05 -15.29
CA MET A 131 -11.60 -1.85 -16.03
C MET A 131 -11.13 -3.09 -16.82
N LYS A 132 -11.54 -4.31 -16.45
CA LYS A 132 -11.27 -5.53 -17.25
C LYS A 132 -11.93 -5.48 -18.64
N ASN A 133 -13.00 -4.71 -18.80
CA ASN A 133 -13.72 -4.59 -20.06
C ASN A 133 -13.13 -3.50 -20.98
N PHE A 134 -12.16 -2.72 -20.49
CA PHE A 134 -11.51 -1.67 -21.26
C PHE A 134 -10.45 -2.25 -22.20
N ASP A 135 -10.28 -1.62 -23.36
CA ASP A 135 -9.20 -1.98 -24.27
C ASP A 135 -7.81 -1.69 -23.65
N GLU A 136 -6.76 -2.23 -24.25
CA GLU A 136 -5.39 -2.08 -23.74
C GLU A 136 -4.93 -0.62 -23.70
N LYS A 137 -5.31 0.18 -24.71
CA LYS A 137 -4.89 1.58 -24.80
C LYS A 137 -5.49 2.38 -23.64
N LEU A 138 -6.78 2.21 -23.39
CA LEU A 138 -7.50 2.89 -22.34
C LEU A 138 -6.97 2.53 -20.94
N ARG A 139 -6.63 1.25 -20.73
CA ARG A 139 -5.96 0.80 -19.50
C ARG A 139 -4.59 1.46 -19.33
N GLN A 140 -3.83 1.63 -20.41
CA GLN A 140 -2.53 2.30 -20.38
C GLN A 140 -2.67 3.80 -20.10
N ASP A 141 -3.68 4.46 -20.66
CA ASP A 141 -3.94 5.89 -20.43
C ASP A 141 -4.32 6.17 -18.98
N ILE A 142 -5.18 5.34 -18.35
CA ILE A 142 -5.48 5.41 -16.91
C ILE A 142 -4.21 5.21 -16.08
N LYS A 143 -3.39 4.20 -16.42
CA LYS A 143 -2.12 3.92 -15.72
C LYS A 143 -1.19 5.13 -15.76
N ASN A 144 -1.08 5.79 -16.90
CA ASN A 144 -0.26 6.99 -17.08
C ASN A 144 -0.81 8.16 -16.25
N ALA A 145 -2.12 8.40 -16.29
CA ALA A 145 -2.76 9.45 -15.49
C ALA A 145 -2.56 9.24 -13.98
N ALA A 146 -2.78 8.01 -13.50
CA ALA A 146 -2.54 7.63 -12.12
C ALA A 146 -1.07 7.83 -11.72
N SER A 147 -0.11 7.48 -12.59
CA SER A 147 1.32 7.68 -12.33
C SER A 147 1.69 9.16 -12.20
N VAL A 148 1.15 10.03 -13.07
CA VAL A 148 1.36 11.48 -12.97
C VAL A 148 0.83 12.01 -11.63
N VAL A 149 -0.39 11.60 -11.25
CA VAL A 149 -0.99 12.01 -9.98
C VAL A 149 -0.17 11.50 -8.79
N ARG A 150 0.30 10.24 -8.79
CA ARG A 150 1.15 9.70 -7.73
C ARG A 150 2.44 10.51 -7.55
N ASN A 151 3.12 10.82 -8.66
CA ASN A 151 4.38 11.57 -8.62
C ASN A 151 4.18 12.96 -8.03
N ILE A 152 3.14 13.68 -8.49
CA ILE A 152 2.78 15.00 -7.94
C ILE A 152 2.40 14.86 -6.47
N ALA A 153 1.54 13.90 -6.12
CA ALA A 153 1.09 13.72 -4.75
C ALA A 153 2.27 13.42 -3.81
N GLU A 154 3.21 12.55 -4.20
CA GLU A 154 4.42 12.26 -3.41
C GLU A 154 5.31 13.50 -3.25
N GLU A 155 5.55 14.23 -4.34
CA GLU A 155 6.37 15.46 -4.34
C GLU A 155 5.82 16.51 -3.36
N PHE A 156 4.50 16.66 -3.30
CA PHE A 156 3.82 17.60 -2.42
C PHE A 156 3.44 17.03 -1.05
N GLY A 157 3.78 15.76 -0.76
CA GLY A 157 3.42 15.06 0.48
C GLY A 157 1.92 14.92 0.68
N LEU A 158 1.16 14.76 -0.39
CA LEU A 158 -0.29 14.61 -0.40
C LEU A 158 -0.70 13.15 -0.30
N VAL A 159 -1.71 12.90 0.51
CA VAL A 159 -2.31 11.59 0.73
C VAL A 159 -3.58 11.47 -0.11
N CYS A 160 -3.66 10.43 -0.93
CA CYS A 160 -4.87 10.08 -1.64
C CYS A 160 -5.80 9.32 -0.72
N THR A 161 -6.97 9.90 -0.44
CA THR A 161 -7.99 9.26 0.39
C THR A 161 -8.97 8.42 -0.42
N ARG A 162 -9.14 8.73 -1.71
CA ARG A 162 -10.04 8.03 -2.60
C ARG A 162 -9.60 8.21 -4.04
N SER A 163 -9.74 7.17 -4.86
CA SER A 163 -9.67 7.29 -6.30
C SER A 163 -10.71 6.39 -6.96
N HIS A 164 -11.22 6.78 -8.13
CA HIS A 164 -12.22 6.05 -8.91
C HIS A 164 -12.03 6.31 -10.41
N VAL A 165 -12.45 5.34 -11.21
CA VAL A 165 -12.60 5.48 -12.66
C VAL A 165 -14.08 5.38 -12.97
N GLU A 166 -14.61 6.37 -13.67
CA GLU A 166 -15.99 6.45 -14.14
C GLU A 166 -16.02 6.37 -15.66
N ASP A 167 -17.06 5.73 -16.19
CA ASP A 167 -17.38 5.63 -17.61
C ASP A 167 -18.67 6.43 -17.84
N ASP A 168 -18.67 7.29 -18.85
CA ASP A 168 -19.82 8.13 -19.18
C ASP A 168 -20.91 7.38 -19.99
N GLY A 169 -20.68 6.12 -20.33
CA GLY A 169 -21.55 5.27 -21.14
C GLY A 169 -21.38 5.48 -22.65
N PHE A 170 -20.54 6.42 -23.07
CA PHE A 170 -20.22 6.73 -24.47
C PHE A 170 -18.77 6.38 -24.83
N GLY A 171 -18.03 5.77 -23.89
CA GLY A 171 -16.66 5.33 -24.07
C GLY A 171 -15.61 6.34 -23.63
N GLU A 172 -16.02 7.46 -23.02
CA GLU A 172 -15.09 8.38 -22.36
C GLU A 172 -14.95 7.98 -20.89
N LEU A 173 -13.72 8.05 -20.39
CA LEU A 173 -13.42 7.72 -19.00
C LEU A 173 -12.91 8.93 -18.23
N ALA A 174 -13.36 9.05 -16.99
CA ALA A 174 -12.84 10.00 -16.02
C ALA A 174 -12.06 9.27 -14.94
N PHE A 175 -10.79 9.61 -14.76
CA PHE A 175 -10.02 9.24 -13.59
C PHE A 175 -10.07 10.39 -12.57
N THR A 176 -10.53 10.09 -11.36
CA THR A 176 -10.69 11.08 -10.29
C THR A 176 -10.00 10.61 -9.01
N CYS A 177 -9.34 11.53 -8.31
CA CYS A 177 -8.71 11.28 -7.01
C CYS A 177 -8.92 12.43 -6.03
N ASP A 178 -9.12 12.08 -4.76
CA ASP A 178 -9.21 13.03 -3.65
C ASP A 178 -7.87 13.07 -2.92
N LEU A 179 -7.16 14.20 -3.03
CA LEU A 179 -5.87 14.44 -2.36
C LEU A 179 -6.05 15.34 -1.14
N ARG A 180 -5.35 15.01 -0.04
CA ARG A 180 -5.34 15.78 1.21
C ARG A 180 -3.91 15.98 1.71
N ARG A 181 -3.69 17.07 2.45
CA ARG A 181 -2.49 17.26 3.27
C ARG A 181 -2.64 16.57 4.63
#